data_AF-K1XWF7-F1
#
_entry.id   AF-K1XWF7-F1
#
_cell.length_a   1.000
_cell.length_b   1.000
_cell.length_c   1.000
_cell.angle_alpha   90.00
_cell.angle_beta   90.00
_cell.angle_gamma   90.00
#
_symmetry.space_group_name_H-M   'P 1'
#
loop_
_entity.id
_entity.type
_entity.pdbx_description
1 polymer ?
#
loop_
_entity_poly.entity_id
_entity_poly.type
_entity_poly.pdbx_seq_one_letter_code
_entity_poly.pdbx_strand_id
1 'polypeptide(L)'
;MDIKKQVEYFKGLSYETKKDKVLEMLKQLQWTHETFAMFYKTINSLNSISETVLIFIYQGILEIAEQIAAWNKNEAQEKIKKMSEVLMMIRRQEEVEREHEGNPDELLKNM
;
A
#
# COMPACT_ATOMS: atom_id res chain seq x y z
N MET A 1 13.27 -15.09 -9.76
CA MET A 1 13.60 -15.08 -8.32
C MET A 1 12.30 -15.35 -7.57
N ASP A 2 12.27 -16.36 -6.71
CA ASP A 2 11.08 -16.74 -5.94
C ASP A 2 10.48 -15.56 -5.16
N ILE A 3 9.16 -15.35 -5.21
CA ILE A 3 8.46 -14.25 -4.51
C ILE A 3 8.81 -14.26 -3.03
N LYS A 4 8.89 -15.43 -2.40
CA LYS A 4 9.25 -15.55 -0.99
C LYS A 4 10.63 -14.94 -0.70
N LYS A 5 11.62 -15.19 -1.55
CA LYS A 5 12.97 -14.59 -1.42
C LYS A 5 12.95 -13.08 -1.61
N GLN A 6 12.12 -12.57 -2.53
CA GLN A 6 11.96 -11.13 -2.75
C GLN A 6 11.34 -10.44 -1.53
N VAL A 7 10.31 -11.04 -0.95
CA VAL A 7 9.65 -10.54 0.26
C VAL A 7 10.58 -10.57 1.47
N GLU A 8 11.34 -11.65 1.66
CA GLU A 8 12.33 -11.71 2.75
C GLU A 8 13.45 -10.69 2.60
N TYR A 9 13.96 -10.48 1.38
CA TYR A 9 14.89 -9.40 1.10
C TYR A 9 14.27 -8.03 1.43
N PHE A 10 13.03 -7.80 1.00
CA PHE A 10 12.31 -6.54 1.24
C PHE A 10 12.11 -6.25 2.73
N LYS A 11 11.81 -7.27 3.55
CA LYS A 11 11.68 -7.14 5.01
C LYS A 11 12.95 -6.62 5.67
N GLY A 12 14.13 -6.99 5.16
CA GLY A 12 15.43 -6.55 5.67
C GLY A 12 15.83 -5.11 5.31
N LEU A 13 15.04 -4.40 4.48
CA LEU A 13 15.33 -3.03 4.07
C LEU A 13 14.93 -2.01 5.15
N SER A 14 15.49 -0.80 5.06
CA SER A 14 15.02 0.33 5.87
C SER A 14 13.59 0.71 5.51
N TYR A 15 12.87 1.34 6.44
CA TYR A 15 11.50 1.83 6.20
C TYR A 15 11.40 2.72 4.96
N GLU A 16 12.27 3.74 4.84
CA GLU A 16 12.27 4.66 3.69
C GLU A 16 12.49 3.90 2.38
N THR A 17 13.46 2.97 2.36
CA THR A 17 13.71 2.14 1.18
C THR A 17 12.52 1.25 0.82
N LYS A 18 11.77 0.74 1.81
CA LYS A 18 10.53 -0.03 1.58
C LYS A 18 9.48 0.85 0.92
N LYS A 19 9.25 2.05 1.47
CA LYS A 19 8.26 3.00 0.97
C LYS A 19 8.58 3.44 -0.45
N ASP A 20 9.82 3.82 -0.72
CA ASP A 20 10.29 4.23 -2.05
C ASP A 20 10.10 3.13 -3.09
N LYS A 21 10.47 1.88 -2.76
CA LYS A 21 10.27 0.74 -3.66
C LYS A 21 8.80 0.48 -3.96
N VAL A 22 7.94 0.53 -2.95
CA VAL A 22 6.49 0.37 -3.15
C VAL A 22 5.95 1.47 -4.06
N LEU A 23 6.32 2.73 -3.81
CA LEU A 23 5.92 3.86 -4.66
C LEU A 23 6.42 3.72 -6.09
N GLU A 24 7.66 3.29 -6.29
CA GLU A 24 8.23 3.04 -7.61
C GLU A 24 7.43 1.99 -8.38
N MET A 25 7.13 0.85 -7.75
CA MET A 25 6.35 -0.23 -8.37
C MET A 25 4.92 0.20 -8.69
N LEU A 26 4.25 0.90 -7.77
CA LEU A 26 2.92 1.45 -8.00
C LEU A 26 2.90 2.46 -9.14
N LYS A 27 3.93 3.31 -9.24
CA LYS A 27 4.08 4.29 -10.34
C LYS A 27 4.25 3.62 -11.70
N GLN A 28 4.99 2.52 -11.76
CA GLN A 28 5.13 1.74 -13.00
C GLN A 28 3.81 1.09 -13.42
N LEU A 29 2.97 0.70 -12.46
CA LEU A 29 1.72 0.00 -12.69
C LEU A 29 0.48 0.91 -12.77
N GLN A 30 0.60 2.21 -12.49
CA GLN A 30 -0.54 3.13 -12.42
C GLN A 30 -1.42 3.15 -13.70
N TRP A 31 -0.83 2.84 -14.85
CA TRP A 31 -1.52 2.83 -16.15
C TRP A 31 -2.26 1.52 -16.45
N THR A 32 -2.00 0.46 -15.67
CA THR A 32 -2.57 -0.87 -15.92
C THR A 32 -3.90 -1.08 -15.20
N HIS A 33 -4.11 -0.43 -14.06
CA HIS A 33 -5.35 -0.47 -13.29
C HIS A 33 -5.46 0.76 -12.38
N GLU A 34 -6.67 1.30 -12.22
CA GLU A 34 -6.91 2.51 -11.40
C GLU A 34 -6.50 2.32 -9.93
N THR A 35 -6.63 1.10 -9.40
CA THR A 35 -6.23 0.72 -8.04
C THR A 35 -4.77 1.07 -7.76
N PHE A 36 -3.85 0.84 -8.71
CA PHE A 36 -2.43 1.14 -8.51
C PHE A 36 -2.17 2.65 -8.46
N ALA A 37 -2.87 3.43 -9.30
CA ALA A 37 -2.79 4.88 -9.26
C ALA A 37 -3.35 5.44 -7.94
N MET A 38 -4.44 4.86 -7.43
CA MET A 38 -4.99 5.26 -6.13
C MET A 38 -4.06 4.90 -4.97
N PHE A 39 -3.46 3.71 -4.99
CA PHE A 39 -2.44 3.32 -4.02
C PHE A 39 -1.24 4.26 -4.05
N TYR A 40 -0.70 4.55 -5.24
CA TYR A 40 0.44 5.48 -5.37
C TYR A 40 0.13 6.81 -4.70
N LYS A 41 -1.03 7.41 -5.01
CA LYS A 41 -1.44 8.69 -4.42
C LYS A 41 -1.58 8.61 -2.91
N THR A 42 -2.27 7.59 -2.40
CA THR A 42 -2.51 7.41 -0.96
C THR A 42 -1.20 7.17 -0.19
N ILE A 43 -0.35 6.24 -0.62
CA ILE A 43 0.93 5.97 0.04
C ILE A 43 1.87 7.18 -0.02
N ASN A 44 1.84 7.94 -1.12
CA ASN A 44 2.66 9.12 -1.28
C ASN A 44 2.18 10.32 -0.43
N SER A 45 0.88 10.43 -0.15
CA SER A 45 0.33 11.48 0.72
C SER A 45 0.51 11.20 2.21
N LEU A 46 0.72 9.95 2.58
CA LEU A 46 0.91 9.54 3.97
C LEU A 46 2.30 9.89 4.48
N ASN A 47 2.36 10.65 5.58
CA ASN A 47 3.61 10.90 6.30
C ASN A 47 4.16 9.60 6.91
N SER A 48 3.28 8.77 7.48
CA SER A 48 3.64 7.47 8.04
C SER A 48 2.65 6.39 7.61
N ILE A 49 3.15 5.17 7.44
CA ILE A 49 2.34 3.97 7.21
C ILE A 49 3.03 2.80 7.90
N SER A 50 2.28 1.79 8.35
CA SER A 50 2.90 0.63 8.97
C SER A 50 3.74 -0.19 7.99
N GLU A 51 4.87 -0.72 8.45
CA GLU A 51 5.72 -1.60 7.63
C GLU A 51 4.98 -2.85 7.14
N THR A 52 4.08 -3.40 7.95
CA THR A 52 3.27 -4.57 7.58
C THR A 52 2.45 -4.29 6.32
N VAL A 53 1.89 -3.08 6.20
CA VAL A 53 1.13 -2.67 5.02
C VAL A 53 2.05 -2.50 3.80
N LEU A 54 3.24 -1.92 3.96
CA LEU A 54 4.21 -1.84 2.86
C LEU A 54 4.62 -3.23 2.35
N ILE A 55 4.87 -4.17 3.26
CA ILE A 55 5.19 -5.56 2.92
C ILE A 55 4.03 -6.22 2.18
N PHE A 56 2.80 -6.03 2.67
CA PHE A 56 1.60 -6.57 2.03
C PHE A 56 1.41 -6.05 0.61
N ILE A 57 1.53 -4.73 0.41
CA ILE A 57 1.39 -4.09 -0.91
C ILE A 57 2.49 -4.61 -1.85
N TYR A 58 3.74 -4.64 -1.38
CA TYR A 58 4.87 -5.14 -2.16
C TYR A 58 4.64 -6.58 -2.63
N GLN A 59 4.27 -7.49 -1.71
CA GLN A 59 3.97 -8.88 -2.04
C GLN A 59 2.79 -8.98 -3.02
N GLY A 60 1.71 -8.23 -2.79
CA GLY A 60 0.54 -8.23 -3.66
C GLY A 60 0.88 -7.82 -5.09
N ILE A 61 1.72 -6.79 -5.27
CA ILE A 61 2.18 -6.37 -6.60
C ILE A 61 2.96 -7.49 -7.30
N LEU A 62 3.88 -8.16 -6.59
CA LEU A 62 4.66 -9.27 -7.15
C LEU A 62 3.76 -10.42 -7.59
N GLU A 63 2.80 -10.80 -6.75
CA GLU A 63 1.86 -11.88 -7.06
C GLU A 63 0.96 -11.52 -8.24
N ILE A 64 0.48 -10.28 -8.34
CA ILE A 64 -0.29 -9.83 -9.52
C ILE A 64 0.55 -9.89 -10.79
N ALA A 65 1.80 -9.43 -10.73
CA ALA A 65 2.72 -9.48 -11.87
C ALA A 65 2.96 -10.92 -12.34
N GLU A 66 3.11 -11.87 -11.41
CA GLU A 66 3.23 -13.30 -11.72
C GLU A 66 1.96 -13.86 -12.38
N GLN A 67 0.78 -13.53 -11.88
CA GLN A 67 -0.49 -13.99 -12.47
C GLN A 67 -0.72 -13.40 -13.87
N ILE A 68 -0.35 -12.15 -14.10
CA ILE A 68 -0.39 -11.53 -15.43
C ILE A 68 0.58 -12.24 -16.38
N ALA A 69 1.81 -12.51 -15.94
CA ALA A 69 2.80 -13.24 -16.73
C ALA A 69 2.34 -14.68 -17.06
N ALA A 70 1.58 -15.30 -16.15
CA ALA A 70 0.96 -16.61 -16.34
C ALA A 70 -0.36 -16.57 -17.15
N TRP A 71 -0.78 -15.40 -17.64
CA TRP A 71 -2.04 -15.19 -18.37
C TRP A 71 -3.31 -15.55 -17.57
N ASN A 72 -3.21 -15.63 -16.24
CA ASN A 72 -4.32 -15.96 -15.35
C ASN A 72 -5.04 -14.69 -14.88
N LYS A 73 -5.87 -14.12 -15.76
CA LYS A 73 -6.56 -12.84 -15.52
C LYS A 73 -7.50 -12.87 -14.31
N ASN A 74 -8.16 -14.00 -14.04
CA ASN A 74 -9.12 -14.10 -12.94
C ASN A 74 -8.43 -13.98 -11.59
N GLU A 75 -7.31 -14.69 -11.41
CA GLU A 75 -6.56 -14.66 -10.15
C GLU A 75 -5.87 -13.30 -9.94
N ALA A 76 -5.37 -12.68 -11.01
CA ALA A 76 -4.86 -11.31 -10.96
C ALA A 76 -5.93 -10.32 -10.49
N GLN A 77 -7.15 -10.42 -11.01
CA GLN A 77 -8.29 -9.57 -10.60
C GLN A 77 -8.71 -9.81 -9.15
N GLU A 78 -8.71 -11.05 -8.67
CA GLU A 78 -9.01 -11.34 -7.26
C GLU A 78 -7.97 -10.69 -6.32
N LYS A 79 -6.70 -10.73 -6.68
CA LYS A 79 -5.63 -10.07 -5.92
C LYS A 79 -5.76 -8.55 -5.95
N ILE A 80 -6.07 -7.95 -7.10
CA ILE A 80 -6.35 -6.51 -7.20
C ILE A 80 -7.52 -6.11 -6.30
N LYS A 81 -8.59 -6.92 -6.23
CA LYS A 81 -9.73 -6.68 -5.34
C LYS A 81 -9.31 -6.66 -3.87
N LYS A 82 -8.54 -7.67 -3.41
CA LYS A 82 -8.02 -7.73 -2.02
C LYS A 82 -7.15 -6.51 -1.70
N MET A 83 -6.33 -6.05 -2.64
CA MET A 83 -5.58 -4.81 -2.47
C MET A 83 -6.51 -3.60 -2.33
N SER A 84 -7.56 -3.49 -3.14
CA SER A 84 -8.54 -2.40 -3.03
C SER A 84 -9.22 -2.33 -1.66
N GLU A 85 -9.53 -3.49 -1.06
CA GLU A 85 -10.07 -3.57 0.31
C GLU A 85 -9.10 -3.01 1.35
N VAL A 86 -7.81 -3.33 1.24
CA VAL A 86 -6.77 -2.77 2.12
C VAL A 86 -6.61 -1.26 1.92
N LEU A 87 -6.70 -0.77 0.68
CA LEU A 87 -6.67 0.67 0.41
C LEU A 87 -7.79 1.43 1.12
N MET A 88 -9.01 0.87 1.12
CA MET A 88 -10.14 1.46 1.85
C MET A 88 -9.88 1.51 3.36
N MET A 89 -9.25 0.48 3.93
CA MET A 89 -8.89 0.48 5.36
C MET A 89 -7.84 1.55 5.68
N ILE A 90 -6.81 1.71 4.85
CA ILE A 90 -5.78 2.75 5.02
C ILE A 90 -6.41 4.15 4.97
N ARG A 91 -7.26 4.42 3.96
CA ARG A 91 -7.94 5.73 3.84
C ARG A 91 -8.86 6.03 5.01
N ARG A 92 -9.58 5.03 5.51
CA ARG A 92 -10.43 5.20 6.70
C ARG A 92 -9.61 5.54 7.93
N GLN A 93 -8.42 4.94 8.08
CA GLN A 93 -7.52 5.30 9.17
C GLN A 93 -7.04 6.75 9.04
N GLU A 94 -6.70 7.21 7.84
CA GLU A 94 -6.37 8.64 7.61
C GLU A 94 -7.52 9.59 7.95
N GLU A 95 -8.75 9.25 7.59
CA GLU A 95 -9.92 10.07 7.91
C GLU A 95 -10.10 10.20 9.42
N VAL A 96 -9.95 9.10 10.16
CA VAL A 96 -10.00 9.11 11.63
C VAL A 96 -8.87 9.96 12.22
N GLU A 97 -7.64 9.84 11.73
CA GLU A 97 -6.49 10.61 12.22
C GLU A 97 -6.66 12.12 11.94
N ARG A 98 -7.15 12.49 10.75
CA ARG A 98 -7.44 13.90 10.40
C ARG A 98 -8.57 14.51 11.24
N GLU A 99 -9.60 13.73 11.57
CA GLU A 99 -10.69 14.16 12.44
C GLU A 99 -10.22 14.40 13.88
N HIS A 100 -9.26 13.61 14.38
CA HIS A 100 -8.67 13.80 15.71
C HIS A 100 -7.70 14.99 15.76
N GLU A 101 -6.91 15.24 14.71
CA GLU A 101 -6.04 16.43 14.62
C GLU A 101 -6.84 17.73 14.43
N GLY A 102 -8.08 17.65 13.91
CA GLY A 102 -8.96 18.78 13.65
C GLY A 102 -9.76 19.28 14.85
N ASN A 103 -9.59 18.74 16.06
CA ASN A 103 -10.33 19.16 17.26
C ASN A 103 -9.44 19.91 18.28
N PRO A 104 -9.19 21.22 18.09
CA PRO A 104 -8.41 22.02 19.03
C PRO A 104 -9.05 22.15 20.43
N ASP A 105 -10.33 21.80 20.60
CA ASP A 105 -11.06 21.93 21.86
C ASP A 105 -10.81 20.79 22.87
N GLU A 106 -10.23 19.65 22.48
CA GLU A 106 -9.88 18.58 23.42
C GLU A 106 -8.54 18.79 24.14
N LEU A 107 -7.60 19.53 23.53
CA LEU A 107 -6.32 19.86 24.17
C LEU A 107 -6.47 20.85 25.34
N LEU A 108 -7.51 21.69 25.31
CA LEU A 108 -7.78 22.69 26.35
C LEU A 108 -8.59 22.16 27.54
N LYS A 109 -9.17 20.95 27.45
CA LYS A 109 -9.92 20.34 28.56
C LYS A 109 -9.05 19.51 29.52
N ASN A 110 -7.79 19.25 29.15
CA ASN A 110 -6.83 18.50 29.95
C ASN A 110 -5.64 19.37 30.45
N MET A 111 -5.73 20.70 30.31
CA MET A 111 -4.87 21.69 30.98
C MET A 111 -5.66 22.41 32.07
#